data_AF-A0A1C9W5M1-F1
#
_entry.id   AF-A0A1C9W5M1-F1
#
_cell.length_a   1.000
_cell.length_b   1.000
_cell.length_c   1.000
_cell.angle_alpha   90.00
_cell.angle_beta   90.00
_cell.angle_gamma   90.00
#
_symmetry.space_group_name_H-M   'P 1'
#
loop_
_entity.id
_entity.type
_entity.pdbx_description
1 polymer ?
#
loop_
_entity_poly.entity_id
_entity_poly.type
_entity_poly.pdbx_seq_one_letter_code
_entity_poly.pdbx_strand_id
1 'polypeptide(L)'
;MKYLRYPSFSRLLLSLLQAYALVLLVFFLVPFAVAAEPDQKAWAGNWLVVGESDQQLVWQLNADGSGFAYGFQPDGRLSHGFAINWQLDGDRVHVRTGASVRCNGGVVAVAFSGWSAATLDFAIVDGRHWLQRNGGLLAFQRRLSGWETPRAGTECPNLAS
;
A
#
# COMPACT_ATOMS: atom_id res chain seq x y z
N MET A 1 -26.51 51.43 -53.67
CA MET A 1 -25.84 50.98 -52.43
C MET A 1 -26.03 49.47 -52.31
N LYS A 2 -24.94 48.70 -52.44
CA LYS A 2 -24.96 47.22 -52.47
C LYS A 2 -24.55 46.73 -51.07
N TYR A 3 -25.46 46.08 -50.35
CA TYR A 3 -25.20 45.52 -49.04
C TYR A 3 -24.27 44.31 -49.16
N LEU A 4 -23.04 44.44 -48.67
CA LEU A 4 -22.09 43.34 -48.53
C LEU A 4 -22.54 42.43 -47.37
N ARG A 5 -23.09 41.26 -47.74
CA ARG A 5 -23.40 40.18 -46.79
C ARG A 5 -22.08 39.61 -46.23
N TYR A 6 -21.90 39.67 -44.92
CA TYR A 6 -20.88 38.91 -44.18
C TYR A 6 -21.53 37.79 -43.36
N PRO A 7 -21.83 36.60 -43.93
CA PRO A 7 -22.37 35.48 -43.16
C PRO A 7 -21.30 34.48 -42.68
N SER A 8 -20.04 34.61 -43.12
CA SER A 8 -19.00 33.60 -42.86
C SER A 8 -18.25 33.80 -41.54
N PHE A 9 -18.06 35.05 -41.08
CA PHE A 9 -17.26 35.36 -39.90
C PHE A 9 -17.90 34.86 -38.59
N SER A 10 -19.24 34.93 -38.51
CA SER A 10 -20.02 34.45 -37.36
C SER A 10 -19.88 32.94 -37.14
N ARG A 11 -19.86 32.13 -38.21
CA ARG A 11 -19.76 30.67 -38.11
C ARG A 11 -18.39 30.20 -37.61
N LEU A 12 -17.32 30.84 -38.07
CA LEU A 12 -15.95 30.53 -37.62
C LEU A 12 -15.74 30.88 -36.15
N LEU A 13 -16.28 32.01 -35.71
CA LEU A 13 -16.20 32.45 -34.32
C LEU A 13 -16.98 31.49 -33.40
N LEU A 14 -18.17 31.06 -33.82
CA LEU A 14 -19.00 30.08 -33.10
C LEU A 14 -18.31 28.71 -32.99
N SER A 15 -17.67 28.22 -34.06
CA SER A 15 -16.93 26.94 -34.01
C SER A 15 -15.70 27.02 -33.11
N LEU A 16 -14.99 28.15 -33.09
CA LEU A 16 -13.86 28.39 -32.19
C LEU A 16 -14.32 28.42 -30.73
N LEU A 17 -15.41 29.11 -30.42
CA LEU A 17 -16.01 29.14 -29.08
C LEU A 17 -16.46 27.75 -28.61
N GLN A 18 -17.05 26.93 -29.49
CA GLN A 18 -17.41 25.55 -29.15
C GLN A 18 -16.18 24.68 -28.87
N ALA A 19 -15.10 24.81 -29.66
CA ALA A 19 -13.86 24.08 -29.43
C ALA A 19 -13.22 24.49 -28.09
N TYR A 20 -13.16 25.79 -27.79
CA TYR A 20 -12.65 26.28 -26.51
C TYR A 20 -13.50 25.84 -25.31
N ALA A 21 -14.83 25.85 -25.45
CA ALA A 21 -15.73 25.36 -24.40
C ALA A 21 -15.53 23.86 -24.15
N LEU A 22 -15.33 23.05 -25.19
CA LEU A 22 -15.01 21.62 -25.07
C LEU A 22 -13.65 21.41 -24.39
N VAL A 23 -12.62 22.16 -24.78
CA VAL A 23 -11.29 22.06 -24.17
C VAL A 23 -11.35 22.45 -22.69
N LEU A 24 -12.03 23.54 -22.34
CA LEU A 24 -12.22 23.94 -20.95
C LEU A 24 -12.99 22.89 -20.16
N LEU A 25 -14.06 22.33 -20.74
CA LEU A 25 -14.88 21.32 -20.09
C LEU A 25 -14.09 20.03 -19.84
N VAL A 26 -13.24 19.60 -20.78
CA VAL A 26 -12.28 18.50 -20.57
C VAL A 26 -11.26 18.86 -19.49
N PHE A 27 -10.67 20.05 -19.54
CA PHE A 27 -9.66 20.49 -18.58
C PHE A 27 -10.20 20.62 -17.16
N PHE A 28 -11.48 21.00 -17.00
CA PHE A 28 -12.15 21.08 -15.72
C PHE A 28 -12.69 19.73 -15.24
N LEU A 29 -13.07 18.80 -16.11
CA LEU A 29 -13.60 17.48 -15.71
C LEU A 29 -12.50 16.43 -15.46
N VAL A 30 -11.37 16.49 -16.14
CA VAL A 30 -10.25 15.55 -15.96
C VAL A 30 -9.69 15.50 -14.52
N PRO A 31 -9.48 16.62 -13.79
CA PRO A 31 -8.92 16.56 -12.44
C PRO A 31 -9.86 15.99 -11.37
N PHE A 32 -11.17 15.88 -11.64
CA PHE A 32 -12.12 15.25 -10.70
C PHE A 32 -12.22 13.73 -10.85
N ALA A 33 -11.57 13.14 -11.86
CA ALA A 33 -11.85 11.76 -12.24
C ALA A 33 -10.96 10.68 -11.58
N VAL A 34 -9.86 11.01 -10.88
CA VAL A 34 -8.96 9.94 -10.39
C VAL A 34 -8.26 10.29 -9.07
N ALA A 35 -9.00 10.37 -7.97
CA ALA A 35 -8.47 9.86 -6.70
C ALA A 35 -8.95 8.40 -6.63
N ALA A 36 -8.20 7.48 -7.25
CA ALA A 36 -8.52 6.06 -7.12
C ALA A 36 -8.37 5.68 -5.64
N GLU A 37 -9.43 5.15 -5.04
CA GLU A 37 -9.34 4.54 -3.71
C GLU A 37 -8.23 3.47 -3.76
N PRO A 38 -7.32 3.43 -2.76
CA PRO A 38 -6.24 2.47 -2.79
C PRO A 38 -6.79 1.04 -2.79
N ASP A 39 -6.45 0.28 -3.83
CA ASP A 39 -6.90 -1.10 -4.00
C ASP A 39 -6.10 -2.03 -3.07
N GLN A 40 -6.79 -2.77 -2.20
CA GLN A 40 -6.18 -3.75 -1.30
C GLN A 40 -5.35 -4.78 -2.08
N LYS A 41 -5.78 -5.14 -3.29
CA LYS A 41 -5.03 -6.06 -4.15
C LYS A 41 -3.72 -5.48 -4.64
N ALA A 42 -3.59 -4.16 -4.78
CA ALA A 42 -2.35 -3.52 -5.19
C ALA A 42 -1.25 -3.68 -4.13
N TRP A 43 -1.63 -3.73 -2.86
CA TRP A 43 -0.71 -3.97 -1.74
C TRP A 43 -0.42 -5.45 -1.49
N ALA A 44 -1.29 -6.36 -1.94
CA ALA A 44 -1.11 -7.79 -1.73
C ALA A 44 0.20 -8.32 -2.32
N GLY A 45 0.91 -9.16 -1.57
CA GLY A 45 2.18 -9.81 -1.89
C GLY A 45 3.18 -9.72 -0.72
N ASN A 46 4.36 -10.27 -0.94
CA ASN A 46 5.45 -10.24 0.05
C ASN A 46 6.32 -9.01 -0.18
N TRP A 47 6.63 -8.27 0.89
CA TRP A 47 7.40 -7.03 0.83
C TRP A 47 8.56 -7.05 1.80
N LEU A 48 9.71 -6.54 1.35
CA LEU A 48 10.70 -6.00 2.26
C LEU A 48 10.26 -4.59 2.65
N VAL A 49 10.13 -4.38 3.96
CA VAL A 49 9.72 -3.12 4.55
C VAL A 49 10.83 -2.63 5.47
N VAL A 50 11.09 -1.33 5.44
CA VAL A 50 12.05 -0.68 6.34
C VAL A 50 11.28 0.30 7.23
N GLY A 51 11.42 0.14 8.55
CA GLY A 51 10.92 1.11 9.52
C GLY A 51 11.95 2.22 9.79
N GLU A 52 11.53 3.31 10.43
CA GLU A 52 12.39 4.48 10.73
C GLU A 52 13.69 4.17 11.50
N SER A 53 13.74 3.08 12.27
CA SER A 53 14.93 2.67 13.01
C SER A 53 15.80 1.67 12.23
N ASP A 54 15.76 1.72 10.89
CA ASP A 54 16.43 0.77 9.97
C ASP A 54 16.12 -0.70 10.25
N GLN A 55 14.97 -0.97 10.89
CA GLN A 55 14.51 -2.33 11.14
C GLN A 55 14.08 -2.95 9.82
N GLN A 56 14.71 -4.09 9.48
CA GLN A 56 14.29 -4.90 8.35
C GLN A 56 13.07 -5.72 8.74
N LEU A 57 11.99 -5.51 8.01
CA LEU A 57 10.72 -6.19 8.20
C LEU A 57 10.35 -6.92 6.91
N VAL A 58 9.63 -8.03 7.06
CA VAL A 58 8.92 -8.66 5.94
C VAL A 58 7.44 -8.62 6.21
N TRP A 59 6.70 -8.00 5.31
CA TRP A 59 5.24 -7.96 5.35
C TRP A 59 4.69 -8.85 4.24
N GLN A 60 4.08 -9.95 4.63
CA GLN A 60 3.30 -10.83 3.76
C GLN A 60 1.85 -10.40 3.83
N LEU A 61 1.38 -9.72 2.79
CA LEU A 61 0.02 -9.20 2.69
C LEU A 61 -0.81 -10.07 1.75
N ASN A 62 -1.73 -10.89 2.26
CA ASN A 62 -2.64 -11.63 1.38
C ASN A 62 -3.81 -10.75 0.97
N ALA A 63 -4.31 -10.93 -0.26
CA ALA A 63 -5.40 -10.10 -0.81
C ALA A 63 -6.72 -10.24 -0.03
N ASP A 64 -6.90 -11.34 0.70
CA ASP A 64 -8.06 -11.60 1.57
C ASP A 64 -8.00 -10.88 2.92
N GLY A 65 -6.95 -10.09 3.17
CA GLY A 65 -6.75 -9.38 4.43
C GLY A 65 -6.05 -10.21 5.51
N SER A 66 -5.66 -11.46 5.24
CA SER A 66 -4.75 -12.20 6.12
C SER A 66 -3.28 -11.86 5.80
N GLY A 67 -2.36 -12.29 6.66
CA GLY A 67 -0.95 -12.09 6.39
C GLY A 67 -0.04 -12.35 7.58
N PHE A 68 1.21 -11.95 7.43
CA PHE A 68 2.19 -11.97 8.50
C PHE A 68 3.12 -10.75 8.43
N ALA A 69 3.53 -10.25 9.59
CA ALA A 69 4.58 -9.24 9.72
C ALA A 69 5.74 -9.85 10.51
N TYR A 70 6.94 -9.83 9.95
CA TYR A 70 8.16 -10.39 10.55
C TYR A 70 9.18 -9.27 10.75
N GLY A 71 9.90 -9.29 11.87
CA GLY A 71 11.02 -8.39 12.13
C GLY A 71 12.32 -9.17 12.26
N PHE A 72 13.39 -8.62 11.70
CA PHE A 72 14.70 -9.26 11.65
C PHE A 72 15.74 -8.45 12.41
N GLN A 73 16.70 -9.16 12.99
CA GLN A 73 17.90 -8.57 13.55
C GLN A 73 18.81 -8.04 12.43
N PRO A 74 19.80 -7.17 12.76
CA PRO A 74 20.78 -6.69 11.78
C PRO A 74 21.58 -7.79 11.09
N ASP A 75 21.73 -8.96 11.72
CA ASP A 75 22.37 -10.15 11.16
C ASP A 75 21.46 -10.98 10.23
N GLY A 76 20.23 -10.49 9.98
CA GLY A 76 19.24 -11.12 9.12
C GLY A 76 18.41 -12.20 9.80
N ARG A 77 18.65 -12.55 11.07
CA ARG A 77 17.88 -13.61 11.76
C ARG A 77 16.51 -13.11 12.18
N LEU A 78 15.49 -13.95 12.02
CA LEU A 78 14.15 -13.67 12.53
C LEU A 78 14.19 -13.41 14.04
N SER A 79 13.71 -12.23 14.42
CA SER A 79 13.66 -11.80 15.82
C SER A 79 12.27 -12.02 16.42
N HIS A 80 11.23 -11.64 15.68
CA HIS A 80 9.83 -11.74 16.05
C HIS A 80 8.97 -11.72 14.79
N GLY A 81 7.71 -12.12 14.94
CA GLY A 81 6.72 -12.00 13.90
C GLY A 81 5.33 -12.21 14.46
N PHE A 82 4.33 -11.81 13.68
CA PHE A 82 2.93 -11.89 14.04
C PHE A 82 2.12 -12.30 12.82
N ALA A 83 1.15 -13.20 13.01
CA ALA A 83 0.03 -13.28 12.09
C ALA A 83 -0.73 -11.95 12.15
N ILE A 84 -1.17 -11.45 10.99
CA ILE A 84 -1.91 -10.20 10.90
C ILE A 84 -3.24 -10.40 10.17
N ASN A 85 -4.24 -9.65 10.59
CA ASN A 85 -5.43 -9.35 9.82
C ASN A 85 -5.38 -7.86 9.49
N TRP A 86 -5.47 -7.52 8.21
CA TRP A 86 -5.34 -6.17 7.74
C TRP A 86 -6.45 -5.82 6.74
N GLN A 87 -6.84 -4.56 6.74
CA GLN A 87 -7.90 -4.06 5.87
C GLN A 87 -7.61 -2.61 5.48
N LEU A 88 -7.93 -2.27 4.23
CA LEU A 88 -7.99 -0.88 3.79
C LEU A 88 -9.37 -0.27 4.05
N ASP A 89 -9.36 0.95 4.56
CA ASP A 89 -10.52 1.83 4.71
C ASP A 89 -10.13 3.23 4.22
N GLY A 90 -10.52 3.56 2.98
CA GLY A 90 -10.09 4.79 2.32
C GLY A 90 -8.56 4.88 2.24
N ASP A 91 -7.99 5.97 2.76
CA ASP A 91 -6.54 6.21 2.81
C ASP A 91 -5.86 5.58 4.03
N ARG A 92 -6.54 4.68 4.75
CA ARG A 92 -6.03 4.05 5.96
C ARG A 92 -5.91 2.55 5.85
N VAL A 93 -4.93 2.01 6.57
CA VAL A 93 -4.77 0.57 6.79
C VAL A 93 -4.96 0.29 8.27
N HIS A 94 -5.86 -0.62 8.58
CA HIS A 94 -6.06 -1.15 9.93
C HIS A 94 -5.40 -2.52 10.00
N VAL A 95 -4.56 -2.75 11.01
CA VAL A 95 -3.84 -4.03 11.20
C VAL A 95 -4.05 -4.53 12.62
N ARG A 96 -4.54 -5.76 12.77
CA ARG A 96 -4.62 -6.48 14.04
C ARG A 96 -3.59 -7.61 14.05
N THR A 97 -2.83 -7.71 15.12
CA THR A 97 -1.85 -8.78 15.31
C THR A 97 -2.48 -9.96 16.06
N GLY A 98 -2.03 -11.17 15.77
CA GLY A 98 -2.53 -12.41 16.35
C GLY A 98 -1.39 -13.31 16.83
N ALA A 99 -1.29 -14.51 16.25
CA ALA A 99 -0.29 -15.50 16.63
C ALA A 99 1.12 -14.93 16.59
N SER A 100 1.89 -15.11 17.65
CA SER A 100 3.31 -14.78 17.68
C SER A 100 4.12 -15.85 16.97
N VAL A 101 5.11 -15.41 16.20
CA VAL A 101 6.11 -16.24 15.52
C VAL A 101 7.47 -15.81 16.05
N ARG A 102 8.27 -16.76 16.52
CA ARG A 102 9.62 -16.47 17.02
C ARG A 102 10.56 -17.63 16.75
N CYS A 103 11.85 -17.35 16.84
CA CYS A 103 12.87 -18.37 16.79
C CYS A 103 13.20 -18.90 18.19
N ASN A 104 13.17 -20.21 18.36
CA ASN A 104 13.56 -20.87 19.60
C ASN A 104 14.46 -22.07 19.26
N GLY A 105 15.71 -22.07 19.72
CA GLY A 105 16.65 -23.15 19.43
C GLY A 105 16.94 -23.37 17.93
N GLY A 106 16.84 -22.33 17.10
CA GLY A 106 17.07 -22.43 15.64
C GLY A 106 15.85 -22.86 14.83
N VAL A 107 14.72 -23.17 15.48
CA VAL A 107 13.47 -23.52 14.82
C VAL A 107 12.36 -22.50 15.08
N VAL A 108 11.43 -22.41 14.14
CA VAL A 108 10.26 -21.55 14.23
C VAL A 108 9.28 -22.10 15.27
N ALA A 109 8.96 -21.28 16.27
CA ALA A 109 7.94 -21.53 17.26
C ALA A 109 6.77 -20.55 17.04
N VAL A 110 5.55 -21.09 17.02
CA VAL A 110 4.31 -20.32 16.85
C VAL A 110 3.44 -20.50 18.08
N ALA A 111 2.88 -19.42 18.60
CA ALA A 111 1.93 -19.45 19.70
C ALA A 111 0.75 -18.50 19.42
N PHE A 112 -0.47 -19.03 19.45
CA PHE A 112 -1.69 -18.24 19.30
C PHE A 112 -2.39 -18.07 20.64
N SER A 113 -2.51 -16.82 21.08
CA SER A 113 -3.23 -16.43 22.30
C SER A 113 -4.52 -15.66 22.00
N GLY A 114 -4.95 -15.62 20.74
CA GLY A 114 -6.03 -14.75 20.26
C GLY A 114 -5.51 -13.54 19.48
N TRP A 115 -6.44 -12.77 18.93
CA TRP A 115 -6.14 -11.50 18.28
C TRP A 115 -5.99 -10.40 19.32
N SER A 116 -5.00 -9.52 19.12
CA SER A 116 -4.85 -8.30 19.89
C SER A 116 -6.14 -7.47 19.86
N ALA A 117 -6.46 -6.88 21.02
CA ALA A 117 -7.53 -5.90 21.14
C ALA A 117 -7.12 -4.54 20.55
N ALA A 118 -5.82 -4.27 20.46
CA ALA A 118 -5.29 -3.08 19.82
C ALA A 118 -5.21 -3.27 18.31
N THR A 119 -5.67 -2.25 17.57
CA THR A 119 -5.49 -2.11 16.14
C THR A 119 -4.37 -1.11 15.88
N LEU A 120 -3.44 -1.47 15.01
CA LEU A 120 -2.44 -0.56 14.48
C LEU A 120 -3.06 0.15 13.28
N ASP A 121 -3.11 1.48 13.35
CA ASP A 121 -3.67 2.31 12.28
C ASP A 121 -2.53 2.98 11.51
N PHE A 122 -2.57 2.89 10.19
CA PHE A 122 -1.62 3.54 9.30
C PHE A 122 -2.34 4.43 8.30
N ALA A 123 -1.78 5.59 8.00
CA ALA A 123 -2.18 6.41 6.86
C ALA A 123 -1.31 6.04 5.65
N ILE A 124 -1.92 5.85 4.48
CA ILE A 124 -1.20 5.68 3.22
C ILE A 124 -0.73 7.07 2.78
N VAL A 125 0.58 7.28 2.79
CA VAL A 125 1.18 8.55 2.38
C VAL A 125 1.32 8.61 0.86
N ASP A 126 1.71 7.49 0.25
CA ASP A 126 1.83 7.31 -1.18
C ASP A 126 1.79 5.81 -1.53
N GLY A 127 2.07 5.46 -2.79
CA GLY A 127 2.07 4.07 -3.26
C GLY A 127 3.13 3.14 -2.66
N ARG A 128 3.99 3.60 -1.74
CA ARG A 128 5.04 2.81 -1.07
C ARG A 128 5.26 3.12 0.40
N HIS A 129 4.47 4.01 1.01
CA HIS A 129 4.72 4.41 2.40
C HIS A 129 3.45 4.40 3.25
N TRP A 130 3.52 3.78 4.42
CA TRP A 130 2.49 3.77 5.44
C TRP A 130 2.99 4.47 6.70
N LEU A 131 2.28 5.48 7.19
CA LEU A 131 2.63 6.20 8.40
C LEU A 131 1.78 5.72 9.58
N GLN A 132 2.42 5.14 10.60
CA GLN A 132 1.69 4.67 11.78
C GLN A 132 1.20 5.84 12.63
N ARG A 133 -0.04 5.75 13.13
CA ARG A 133 -0.57 6.72 14.11
C ARG A 133 0.28 6.70 15.38
N ASN A 134 0.91 7.83 15.71
CA ASN A 134 1.86 7.97 16.83
C ASN A 134 3.08 7.02 16.75
N GLY A 135 3.44 6.56 15.56
CA GLY A 135 4.61 5.73 15.32
C GLY A 135 5.41 6.25 14.14
N GLY A 136 6.25 5.38 13.57
CA GLY A 136 7.11 5.74 12.44
C GLY A 136 6.51 5.41 11.08
N LEU A 137 7.23 5.85 10.05
CA LEU A 137 7.01 5.47 8.66
C LEU A 137 7.46 4.02 8.38
N LEU A 138 6.63 3.28 7.64
CA LEU A 138 6.96 2.01 7.01
C LEU A 138 7.16 2.23 5.51
N ALA A 139 8.36 1.98 5.02
CA ALA A 139 8.71 2.12 3.61
C ALA A 139 8.76 0.75 2.94
N PHE A 140 7.86 0.52 1.98
CA PHE A 140 7.76 -0.69 1.17
C PHE A 140 8.78 -0.64 0.03
N GLN A 141 9.95 -1.24 0.25
CA GLN A 141 11.11 -1.09 -0.63
C GLN A 141 10.98 -1.92 -1.91
N ARG A 142 10.74 -3.24 -1.76
CA ARG A 142 10.68 -4.18 -2.89
C ARG A 142 9.82 -5.38 -2.60
N ARG A 143 9.34 -6.04 -3.66
CA ARG A 143 8.67 -7.34 -3.58
C ARG A 143 9.66 -8.47 -3.29
N LEU A 144 9.23 -9.46 -2.52
CA LEU A 144 9.98 -10.68 -2.20
C LEU A 144 9.31 -11.90 -2.81
N SER A 145 9.51 -12.12 -4.11
CA SER A 145 8.89 -13.24 -4.85
C SER A 145 9.27 -14.63 -4.33
N GLY A 146 10.47 -14.78 -3.75
CA GLY A 146 10.95 -16.04 -3.16
C GLY A 146 10.66 -16.18 -1.66
N TRP A 147 9.93 -15.25 -1.04
CA TRP A 147 9.62 -15.37 0.39
C TRP A 147 8.56 -16.45 0.64
N GLU A 148 8.88 -17.37 1.54
CA GLU A 148 7.97 -18.41 2.01
C GLU A 148 7.55 -18.16 3.46
N THR A 149 6.28 -18.43 3.77
CA THR A 149 5.76 -18.36 5.14
C THR A 149 6.48 -19.38 6.03
N PRO A 150 7.22 -18.95 7.07
CA PRO A 150 7.87 -19.86 8.00
C PRO A 150 6.83 -20.73 8.72
N ARG A 151 7.09 -22.03 8.82
CA ARG A 151 6.16 -22.98 9.43
C ARG A 151 6.67 -23.42 10.78
N ALA A 152 5.76 -23.71 11.71
CA ALA A 152 6.17 -24.22 13.02
C ALA A 152 7.03 -25.48 12.88
N GLY A 153 8.17 -25.51 13.57
CA GLY A 153 9.13 -26.62 13.55
C GLY A 153 10.12 -26.61 12.38
N THR A 154 10.03 -25.67 11.42
CA THR A 154 11.06 -25.52 10.37
C THR A 154 12.23 -24.68 10.86
N GLU A 155 13.33 -24.70 10.11
CA GLU A 155 14.47 -23.82 10.35
C GLU A 155 14.06 -22.35 10.34
N CYS A 156 14.71 -21.57 11.19
CA CYS A 156 14.50 -20.14 11.28
C CYS A 156 14.96 -19.42 10.01
N PRO A 157 14.11 -18.57 9.40
CA PRO A 157 14.49 -17.84 8.21
C PRO A 157 15.58 -16.81 8.52
N ASN A 158 16.46 -16.61 7.54
CA ASN A 158 17.50 -15.60 7.55
C ASN A 158 17.37 -14.74 6.27
N LEU A 159 17.28 -13.42 6.43
CA LEU A 159 17.22 -12.48 5.31
C LEU A 159 18.57 -12.20 4.65
N ALA A 160 19.67 -12.47 5.35
CA ALA A 160 21.02 -12.25 4.85
C ALA A 160 21.57 -13.42 4.02
N SER A 161 20.88 -14.57 4.00
CA SER A 161 21.27 -15.79 3.29
C SER A 161 20.69 -15.89 1.89
#